data_AF-A0AAD2HTH9-F1
#
_entry.id   AF-A0AAD2HTH9-F1
#
_cell.length_a   1.000
_cell.length_b   1.000
_cell.length_c   1.000
_cell.angle_alpha   90.00
_cell.angle_beta   90.00
_cell.angle_gamma   90.00
#
_symmetry.space_group_name_H-M   'P 1'
#
loop_
_entity.id
_entity.type
_entity.pdbx_description
1 polymer ?
#
loop_
_entity_poly.entity_id
_entity_poly.type
_entity_poly.pdbx_seq_one_letter_code
_entity_poly.pdbx_strand_id
1 'polypeptide(L)'
;MDMSSERASNWKSRRSNSVNTCQQHVLMQNAHIDLEPIVRIRDLKKDRVNFVLENVDLAFANSLRRVMMADIATVAIDLVEFQANTTVLPDEFIAHRLGMIPLFSSNCDEAIRYNRDCTCMTSCQYCSIRLKLDVSCNSSTTMDITSNHLEIVGYHSHMDDFSEGETGEEVTKRGEYFGHPVGKNDPDAEPVLICKIRKGQELKLPVSRKSRQGIAKEHAKWSPCSAVSFEYDPYNKLRHTSYWFEQDAQSEWPLSENAAEEDMPRDDEMFDFNAQPYKFYFEVETDGSLGPREVVMQGLTELQNKLAKIVLALKKTDPDMITGERADEAPPADHWGGAPGPSGPGGGGGWGGGTGGNTSTWGASPGRGNTGGWGGGGGGWSSPSQSGAAGWNV
;
A
#
# COMPACT_ATOMS: atom_id res chain seq x y z
N MET A 1 -55.61 49.50 -6.07
CA MET A 1 -55.28 50.58 -5.11
C MET A 1 -55.84 50.16 -3.77
N ASP A 2 -55.10 50.03 -2.69
CA ASP A 2 -53.67 50.05 -2.46
C ASP A 2 -53.47 49.50 -1.02
N MET A 3 -52.24 49.13 -0.71
CA MET A 3 -51.74 48.54 0.53
C MET A 3 -52.02 49.38 1.80
N SER A 4 -51.71 48.77 2.95
CA SER A 4 -51.49 49.31 4.32
C SER A 4 -52.66 49.05 5.29
N SER A 5 -52.48 48.53 6.50
CA SER A 5 -51.30 48.53 7.37
C SER A 5 -51.34 47.35 8.37
N GLU A 6 -50.26 46.58 8.38
CA GLU A 6 -49.74 45.96 9.59
C GLU A 6 -49.09 47.06 10.46
N ARG A 7 -49.35 46.99 11.77
CA ARG A 7 -48.40 47.17 12.90
C ARG A 7 -49.13 47.77 14.11
N ALA A 8 -49.02 47.09 15.24
CA ALA A 8 -48.14 47.53 16.34
C ALA A 8 -48.60 46.94 17.68
N SER A 9 -47.97 45.85 18.11
CA SER A 9 -47.78 45.56 19.54
C SER A 9 -46.71 44.48 19.70
N ASN A 10 -45.45 44.90 19.59
CA ASN A 10 -44.42 44.56 20.58
C ASN A 10 -43.08 45.15 20.16
N TRP A 11 -42.75 46.30 20.75
CA TRP A 11 -41.46 46.94 20.64
C TRP A 11 -40.93 47.20 22.05
N LYS A 12 -40.12 46.28 22.59
CA LYS A 12 -38.70 46.52 22.95
C LYS A 12 -38.13 45.38 23.80
N SER A 13 -36.90 45.02 23.43
CA SER A 13 -35.86 44.39 24.25
C SER A 13 -35.81 42.86 24.29
N ARG A 14 -35.12 42.28 23.31
CA ARG A 14 -33.89 41.48 23.55
C ARG A 14 -33.23 41.14 22.22
N ARG A 15 -32.18 41.89 21.90
CA ARG A 15 -31.10 41.42 21.02
C ARG A 15 -30.26 40.46 21.85
N SER A 16 -30.31 39.17 21.55
CA SER A 16 -29.18 38.22 21.58
C SER A 16 -29.70 36.79 21.51
N ASN A 17 -28.94 35.95 20.80
CA ASN A 17 -29.04 34.49 20.67
C ASN A 17 -30.04 33.95 19.63
N SER A 18 -29.79 34.28 18.36
CA SER A 18 -30.20 33.45 17.21
C SER A 18 -29.19 32.32 16.92
N VAL A 19 -28.44 31.85 17.92
CA VAL A 19 -27.35 30.85 17.76
C VAL A 19 -27.83 29.42 18.06
N ASN A 20 -29.02 29.24 18.65
CA ASN A 20 -29.37 27.96 19.27
C ASN A 20 -30.14 26.96 18.40
N THR A 21 -30.63 27.31 17.20
CA THR A 21 -31.26 26.32 16.30
C THR A 21 -30.26 25.61 15.39
N CYS A 22 -29.16 26.27 15.03
CA CYS A 22 -28.07 25.62 14.28
C CYS A 22 -27.24 24.71 15.18
N GLN A 23 -27.03 25.09 16.45
CA GLN A 23 -26.35 24.24 17.43
C GLN A 23 -27.16 22.98 17.77
N GLN A 24 -28.50 23.01 17.77
CA GLN A 24 -29.30 21.81 18.00
C GLN A 24 -29.17 20.78 16.86
N HIS A 25 -29.03 21.25 15.61
CA HIS A 25 -28.78 20.37 14.45
C HIS A 25 -27.36 19.82 14.42
N VAL A 26 -26.36 20.62 14.83
CA VAL A 26 -24.97 20.17 14.98
C VAL A 26 -24.84 19.17 16.15
N LEU A 27 -25.61 19.34 17.22
CA LEU A 27 -25.60 18.41 18.36
C LEU A 27 -26.30 17.08 18.07
N MET A 28 -27.24 17.01 17.13
CA MET A 28 -27.84 15.72 16.71
C MET A 28 -27.04 15.02 15.59
N GLN A 29 -26.29 15.75 14.77
CA GLN A 29 -25.31 15.14 13.86
C GLN A 29 -24.07 14.60 14.59
N ASN A 30 -23.82 15.07 15.81
CA ASN A 30 -22.72 14.61 16.66
C ASN A 30 -23.08 13.39 17.55
N ALA A 31 -24.27 12.79 17.39
CA ALA A 31 -24.64 11.59 18.15
C ALA A 31 -23.86 10.32 17.71
N HIS A 32 -23.08 10.41 16.63
CA HIS A 32 -22.23 9.31 16.14
C HIS A 32 -20.76 9.40 16.61
N ILE A 33 -20.42 10.31 17.53
CA ILE A 33 -19.02 10.72 17.76
C ILE A 33 -18.27 9.96 18.87
N ASP A 34 -18.93 9.17 19.73
CA ASP A 34 -18.23 8.52 20.87
C ASP A 34 -18.52 7.02 21.01
N LEU A 35 -18.74 6.30 19.90
CA LEU A 35 -18.83 4.83 19.95
C LEU A 35 -17.48 4.23 19.61
N GLU A 36 -16.86 3.59 20.60
CA GLU A 36 -15.64 2.82 20.39
C GLU A 36 -15.90 1.70 19.38
N PRO A 37 -14.95 1.41 18.47
CA PRO A 37 -15.08 0.34 17.50
C PRO A 37 -15.14 -1.01 18.24
N ILE A 38 -16.14 -1.82 17.92
CA ILE A 38 -16.34 -3.13 18.54
C ILE A 38 -16.03 -4.21 17.51
N VAL A 39 -15.16 -5.16 17.89
CA VAL A 39 -14.81 -6.31 17.05
C VAL A 39 -15.38 -7.57 17.69
N ARG A 40 -16.21 -8.31 16.95
CA ARG A 40 -16.76 -9.60 17.37
C ARG A 40 -16.30 -10.69 16.43
N ILE A 41 -15.49 -11.63 16.93
CA ILE A 41 -14.99 -12.76 16.13
C ILE A 41 -16.03 -13.86 16.16
N ARG A 42 -16.49 -14.33 14.99
CA ARG A 42 -17.41 -15.48 14.87
C ARG A 42 -16.65 -16.78 14.78
N ASP A 43 -15.67 -16.84 13.89
CA ASP A 43 -14.90 -18.05 13.61
C ASP A 43 -13.44 -17.68 13.32
N LEU A 44 -12.53 -18.48 13.85
CA LEU A 44 -11.09 -18.33 13.64
C LEU A 44 -10.52 -19.71 13.33
N LYS A 45 -10.11 -19.91 12.08
CA LYS A 45 -9.39 -21.10 11.64
C LYS A 45 -7.95 -20.74 11.28
N LYS A 46 -7.18 -21.73 10.84
CA LYS A 46 -5.77 -21.55 10.44
C LYS A 46 -5.62 -20.52 9.31
N ASP A 47 -6.47 -20.61 8.29
CA ASP A 47 -6.34 -19.82 7.06
C ASP A 47 -7.48 -18.80 6.87
N ARG A 48 -8.48 -18.79 7.75
CA ARG A 48 -9.61 -17.85 7.66
C ARG A 48 -10.00 -17.25 9.00
N VAL A 49 -10.44 -16.00 8.97
CA VAL A 49 -11.07 -15.30 10.10
C VAL A 49 -12.37 -14.65 9.65
N ASN A 50 -13.45 -14.96 10.35
CA ASN A 50 -14.76 -14.33 10.18
C ASN A 50 -15.02 -13.45 11.40
N PHE A 51 -15.18 -12.15 11.18
CA PHE A 51 -15.44 -11.19 12.24
C PHE A 51 -16.41 -10.09 11.80
N VAL A 52 -17.10 -9.55 12.78
CA VAL A 52 -18.02 -8.42 12.63
C VAL A 52 -17.36 -7.19 13.23
N LEU A 53 -17.36 -6.10 12.47
CA LEU A 53 -16.88 -4.80 12.87
C LEU A 53 -18.08 -3.86 13.05
N GLU A 54 -18.34 -3.46 14.28
CA GLU A 54 -19.44 -2.58 14.69
C GLU A 54 -18.88 -1.19 15.08
N ASN A 55 -19.71 -0.15 14.96
CA ASN A 55 -19.41 1.25 15.31
C ASN A 55 -18.24 1.85 14.51
N VAL A 56 -18.15 1.54 13.22
CA VAL A 56 -17.18 2.18 12.33
C VAL A 56 -17.88 2.82 11.13
N ASP A 57 -17.18 3.71 10.45
CA ASP A 57 -17.65 4.27 9.18
C ASP A 57 -17.32 3.33 8.00
N LEU A 58 -18.15 3.39 6.95
CA LEU A 58 -17.95 2.63 5.71
C LEU A 58 -16.60 2.97 5.05
N ALA A 59 -16.16 4.23 5.10
CA ALA A 59 -14.88 4.62 4.53
C ALA A 59 -13.71 3.99 5.29
N PHE A 60 -13.80 3.88 6.61
CA PHE A 60 -12.80 3.21 7.44
C PHE A 60 -12.76 1.71 7.15
N ALA A 61 -13.91 1.05 7.14
CA ALA A 61 -14.02 -0.39 6.87
C ALA A 61 -13.46 -0.75 5.48
N ASN A 62 -13.82 0.02 4.44
CA ASN A 62 -13.27 -0.18 3.10
C ASN A 62 -11.78 0.14 3.01
N SER A 63 -11.29 1.14 3.75
CA SER A 63 -9.85 1.45 3.81
C SER A 63 -9.07 0.30 4.43
N LEU A 64 -9.55 -0.26 5.54
CA LEU A 64 -8.96 -1.45 6.17
C LEU A 64 -8.92 -2.63 5.20
N ARG A 65 -10.02 -2.91 4.49
CA ARG A 65 -10.08 -3.94 3.45
C ARG A 65 -8.98 -3.77 2.40
N ARG A 66 -8.83 -2.55 1.87
CA ARG A 66 -7.84 -2.26 0.83
C ARG A 66 -6.40 -2.38 1.33
N VAL A 67 -6.14 -1.97 2.57
CA VAL A 67 -4.81 -2.08 3.17
C VAL A 67 -4.45 -3.55 3.37
N MET A 68 -5.38 -4.37 3.88
CA MET A 68 -5.15 -5.81 4.06
C MET A 68 -4.78 -6.51 2.74
N MET A 69 -5.47 -6.18 1.64
CA MET A 69 -5.22 -6.82 0.35
C MET A 69 -3.92 -6.34 -0.33
N ALA A 70 -3.59 -5.05 -0.23
CA ALA A 70 -2.66 -4.42 -1.15
C ALA A 70 -1.37 -3.86 -0.51
N ASP A 71 -1.41 -3.55 0.79
CA ASP A 71 -0.39 -2.74 1.45
C ASP A 71 0.40 -3.47 2.54
N ILE A 72 0.00 -4.70 2.88
CA ILE A 72 0.80 -5.54 3.77
C ILE A 72 2.03 -6.03 3.01
N ALA A 73 3.19 -5.88 3.62
CA ALA A 73 4.46 -6.30 3.03
C ALA A 73 4.69 -7.79 3.25
N THR A 74 5.03 -8.51 2.19
CA THR A 74 5.36 -9.94 2.23
C THR A 74 6.63 -10.23 1.45
N VAL A 75 7.20 -11.43 1.63
CA VAL A 75 8.38 -11.88 0.88
C VAL A 75 7.97 -12.83 -0.22
N ALA A 76 8.40 -12.54 -1.45
CA ALA A 76 8.19 -13.43 -2.60
C ALA A 76 9.44 -13.48 -3.47
N ILE A 77 9.56 -14.52 -4.31
CA ILE A 77 10.66 -14.67 -5.25
C ILE A 77 10.54 -13.61 -6.35
N ASP A 78 11.62 -12.87 -6.59
CA ASP A 78 11.63 -11.77 -7.57
C ASP A 78 12.67 -11.96 -8.67
N LEU A 79 13.92 -12.24 -8.28
CA LEU A 79 14.99 -12.52 -9.24
C LEU A 79 15.26 -14.02 -9.28
N VAL A 80 15.26 -14.62 -10.47
CA VAL A 80 15.63 -16.01 -10.71
C VAL A 80 16.79 -16.06 -11.69
N GLU A 81 17.88 -16.70 -11.29
CA GLU A 81 19.02 -16.98 -12.16
C GLU A 81 18.95 -18.44 -12.61
N PHE A 82 19.06 -18.67 -13.91
CA PHE A 82 19.06 -20.01 -14.52
C PHE A 82 20.49 -20.40 -14.89
N GLN A 83 20.96 -21.54 -14.38
CA GLN A 83 22.24 -22.12 -14.80
C GLN A 83 22.03 -23.11 -15.94
N ALA A 84 21.04 -24.00 -15.80
CA ALA A 84 20.64 -24.91 -16.86
C ALA A 84 19.15 -25.19 -16.76
N ASN A 85 18.43 -24.97 -17.86
CA ASN A 85 17.06 -25.41 -18.04
C ASN A 85 16.99 -26.27 -19.30
N THR A 86 16.75 -27.57 -19.12
CA THR A 86 16.49 -28.52 -20.22
C THR A 86 15.06 -29.07 -20.15
N THR A 87 14.20 -28.42 -19.36
CA THR A 87 12.80 -28.80 -19.22
C THR A 87 11.98 -28.37 -20.44
N VAL A 88 10.73 -28.80 -20.48
CA VAL A 88 9.79 -28.42 -21.56
C VAL A 88 9.31 -26.97 -21.40
N LEU A 89 9.39 -26.39 -20.20
CA LEU A 89 8.90 -25.06 -19.91
C LEU A 89 10.02 -24.03 -20.13
N PRO A 90 9.70 -22.88 -20.77
CA PRO A 90 10.67 -21.82 -20.94
C PRO A 90 10.97 -21.13 -19.60
N ASP A 91 12.11 -20.45 -19.53
CA ASP A 91 12.66 -19.86 -18.31
C ASP A 91 11.68 -18.86 -17.67
N GLU A 92 11.08 -17.98 -18.46
CA GLU A 92 10.14 -16.96 -17.99
C GLU A 92 8.89 -17.57 -17.35
N PHE A 93 8.44 -18.72 -17.85
CA PHE A 93 7.26 -19.39 -17.32
C PHE A 93 7.57 -20.03 -15.96
N ILE A 94 8.75 -20.65 -15.82
CA ILE A 94 9.21 -21.18 -14.53
C ILE A 94 9.43 -20.03 -13.55
N ALA A 95 10.06 -18.94 -13.98
CA ALA A 95 10.31 -17.76 -13.13
C ALA A 95 9.00 -17.15 -12.62
N HIS A 96 8.00 -17.00 -13.48
CA HIS A 96 6.69 -16.51 -13.08
C HIS A 96 6.02 -17.42 -12.05
N ARG A 97 6.04 -18.74 -12.27
CA ARG A 97 5.48 -19.72 -11.33
C ARG A 97 6.19 -19.71 -9.98
N LEU A 98 7.53 -19.59 -9.98
CA LEU A 98 8.32 -19.48 -8.76
C LEU A 98 7.98 -18.21 -7.98
N GLY A 99 7.69 -17.10 -8.68
CA GLY A 99 7.25 -15.85 -8.06
C GLY A 99 5.91 -15.97 -7.33
N MET A 100 5.03 -16.88 -7.76
CA MET A 100 3.72 -17.12 -7.16
C MET A 100 3.72 -18.17 -6.04
N ILE A 101 4.88 -18.69 -5.63
CA ILE A 101 4.97 -19.61 -4.49
C ILE A 101 4.95 -18.77 -3.20
N PRO A 102 3.95 -18.95 -2.32
CA PRO A 102 3.91 -18.22 -1.06
C PRO A 102 5.05 -18.67 -0.16
N LEU A 103 5.74 -17.69 0.43
CA LEU A 103 6.79 -17.91 1.42
C LEU A 103 6.32 -17.38 2.77
N PHE A 104 6.65 -18.10 3.85
CA PHE A 104 6.35 -17.65 5.21
C PHE A 104 7.05 -16.31 5.49
N SER A 105 6.25 -15.31 5.84
CA SER A 105 6.68 -13.91 5.89
C SER A 105 6.36 -13.25 7.24
N SER A 106 6.35 -14.01 8.34
CA SER A 106 6.06 -13.50 9.68
C SER A 106 6.92 -12.26 10.03
N ASN A 107 6.28 -11.20 10.53
CA ASN A 107 6.95 -9.93 10.89
C ASN A 107 7.84 -9.33 9.78
N CYS A 108 7.38 -9.37 8.52
CA CYS A 108 8.17 -8.94 7.37
C CYS A 108 8.72 -7.49 7.48
N ASP A 109 7.99 -6.56 8.10
CA ASP A 109 8.39 -5.15 8.23
C ASP A 109 9.70 -4.97 9.02
N GLU A 110 9.96 -5.84 10.01
CA GLU A 110 11.16 -5.76 10.85
C GLU A 110 12.22 -6.82 10.48
N ALA A 111 11.83 -7.90 9.80
CA ALA A 111 12.68 -9.05 9.51
C ALA A 111 13.55 -8.89 8.24
N ILE A 112 13.20 -7.95 7.37
CA ILE A 112 13.89 -7.70 6.10
C ILE A 112 13.73 -6.21 5.74
N ARG A 113 14.78 -5.62 5.17
CA ARG A 113 14.72 -4.25 4.61
C ARG A 113 14.29 -4.29 3.15
N TYR A 114 13.54 -3.29 2.70
CA TYR A 114 13.30 -3.08 1.28
C TYR A 114 14.63 -2.94 0.52
N ASN A 115 14.73 -3.57 -0.65
CA ASN A 115 15.96 -3.54 -1.44
C ASN A 115 16.37 -2.11 -1.86
N ARG A 116 15.39 -1.23 -2.10
CA ARG A 116 15.59 0.19 -2.42
C ARG A 116 16.17 1.03 -1.26
N ASP A 117 15.95 0.61 -0.02
CA ASP A 117 16.37 1.33 1.18
C ASP A 117 17.65 0.70 1.79
N CYS A 118 18.14 -0.39 1.20
CA CYS A 118 19.34 -1.07 1.64
C CYS A 118 20.59 -0.42 1.04
N THR A 119 21.65 -0.29 1.83
CA THR A 119 22.95 0.29 1.42
C THR A 119 23.81 -0.66 0.59
N CYS A 120 23.36 -1.90 0.34
CA CYS A 120 24.13 -2.89 -0.42
C CYS A 120 24.03 -2.67 -1.94
N MET A 121 25.06 -3.06 -2.70
CA MET A 121 25.08 -2.90 -4.16
C MET A 121 24.15 -3.87 -4.91
N THR A 122 24.01 -5.10 -4.43
CA THR A 122 23.38 -6.18 -5.22
C THR A 122 22.36 -7.00 -4.43
N SER A 123 22.74 -7.48 -3.24
CA SER A 123 21.89 -8.24 -2.32
C SER A 123 22.71 -8.63 -1.10
N CYS A 124 22.22 -8.35 0.10
CA CYS A 124 22.82 -8.76 1.36
C CYS A 124 21.88 -9.68 2.14
N GLN A 125 22.36 -10.20 3.27
CA GLN A 125 21.55 -11.02 4.18
C GLN A 125 20.35 -10.30 4.79
N TYR A 126 20.38 -8.96 4.85
CA TYR A 126 19.33 -8.13 5.46
C TYR A 126 18.20 -7.74 4.49
N CYS A 127 18.43 -7.79 3.16
CA CYS A 127 17.46 -7.33 2.16
C CYS A 127 16.96 -8.44 1.21
N SER A 128 17.52 -9.65 1.29
CA SER A 128 17.07 -10.77 0.47
C SER A 128 17.35 -12.14 1.11
N ILE A 129 16.53 -13.11 0.72
CA ILE A 129 16.71 -14.54 1.07
C ILE A 129 17.11 -15.30 -0.19
N ARG A 130 18.10 -16.18 -0.06
CA ARG A 130 18.63 -17.01 -1.15
C ARG A 130 18.04 -18.41 -1.12
N LEU A 131 17.42 -18.79 -2.24
CA LEU A 131 16.83 -20.12 -2.44
C LEU A 131 17.60 -20.87 -3.53
N LYS A 132 17.86 -22.16 -3.30
CA LYS A 132 18.45 -23.08 -4.27
C LYS A 132 17.41 -24.11 -4.69
N LEU A 133 17.40 -24.49 -5.96
CA LEU A 133 16.79 -25.75 -6.37
C LEU A 133 17.52 -26.36 -7.55
N ASP A 134 17.91 -27.61 -7.33
CA ASP A 134 18.80 -28.39 -8.17
C ASP A 134 18.18 -29.78 -8.27
N VAL A 135 17.55 -30.07 -9.40
CA VAL A 135 16.84 -31.32 -9.63
C VAL A 135 17.21 -31.86 -11.00
N SER A 136 17.58 -33.14 -11.04
CA SER A 136 17.85 -33.89 -12.26
C SER A 136 17.09 -35.22 -12.23
N CYS A 137 16.41 -35.56 -13.32
CA CYS A 137 15.65 -36.80 -13.42
C CYS A 137 16.46 -37.86 -14.15
N ASN A 138 16.92 -38.87 -13.40
CA ASN A 138 17.64 -40.03 -13.94
C ASN A 138 16.74 -41.26 -14.10
N SER A 139 15.54 -41.25 -13.50
CA SER A 139 14.56 -42.33 -13.58
C SER A 139 13.81 -42.31 -14.91
N SER A 140 13.27 -43.46 -15.32
CA SER A 140 12.44 -43.57 -16.55
C SER A 140 11.02 -43.03 -16.37
N THR A 141 10.60 -42.76 -15.14
CA THR A 141 9.30 -42.18 -14.79
C THR A 141 9.36 -40.66 -14.80
N THR A 142 8.22 -40.01 -15.01
CA THR A 142 8.12 -38.55 -14.85
C THR A 142 8.34 -38.19 -13.38
N MET A 143 9.18 -37.18 -13.13
CA MET A 143 9.42 -36.62 -11.81
C MET A 143 8.74 -35.26 -11.72
N ASP A 144 7.95 -35.07 -10.67
CA ASP A 144 7.25 -33.83 -10.38
C ASP A 144 8.13 -32.95 -9.49
N ILE A 145 8.50 -31.77 -9.98
CA ILE A 145 9.26 -30.77 -9.23
C ILE A 145 8.26 -29.91 -8.47
N THR A 146 8.28 -30.01 -7.14
CA THR A 146 7.41 -29.28 -6.22
C THR A 146 8.16 -28.24 -5.37
N SER A 147 7.42 -27.40 -4.64
CA SER A 147 7.96 -26.41 -3.71
C SER A 147 8.83 -27.00 -2.60
N ASN A 148 8.66 -28.29 -2.26
CA ASN A 148 9.45 -28.96 -1.23
C ASN A 148 10.94 -29.07 -1.59
N HIS A 149 11.27 -29.09 -2.89
CA HIS A 149 12.65 -29.13 -3.36
C HIS A 149 13.38 -27.78 -3.26
N LEU A 150 12.69 -26.70 -2.85
CA LEU A 150 13.32 -25.41 -2.59
C LEU A 150 14.05 -25.45 -1.24
N GLU A 151 15.35 -25.19 -1.27
CA GLU A 151 16.20 -25.13 -0.07
C GLU A 151 16.67 -23.70 0.17
N ILE A 152 16.59 -23.25 1.42
CA ILE A 152 17.18 -21.97 1.81
C ILE A 152 18.67 -22.19 1.98
N VAL A 153 19.46 -21.32 1.37
CA VAL A 153 20.91 -21.32 1.55
C VAL A 153 21.29 -20.09 2.35
N GLY A 154 21.87 -20.31 3.53
CA GLY A 154 22.39 -19.24 4.36
C GLY A 154 23.51 -18.49 3.67
N TYR A 155 23.70 -17.23 4.06
CA TYR A 155 24.91 -16.50 3.72
C TYR A 155 26.05 -17.12 4.53
N HIS A 156 26.92 -17.91 3.88
CA HIS A 156 28.09 -18.43 4.57
C HIS A 156 28.98 -17.27 5.00
N SER A 157 29.30 -17.22 6.29
CA SER A 157 30.14 -16.24 6.96
C SER A 157 31.63 -16.38 6.61
N HIS A 158 31.96 -16.67 5.35
CA HIS A 158 33.32 -16.80 4.88
C HIS A 158 33.61 -15.73 3.82
N MET A 159 34.22 -14.64 4.30
CA MET A 159 35.36 -13.99 3.65
C MET A 159 35.18 -13.55 2.18
N ASP A 160 34.03 -12.97 1.79
CA ASP A 160 33.92 -12.35 0.44
C ASP A 160 32.96 -11.17 0.33
N ASP A 161 32.65 -10.47 1.43
CA ASP A 161 31.93 -9.19 1.34
C ASP A 161 32.50 -8.20 2.36
N PHE A 162 33.49 -7.42 1.93
CA PHE A 162 33.99 -6.23 2.64
C PHE A 162 32.99 -5.06 2.50
N SER A 163 31.70 -5.31 2.68
CA SER A 163 30.73 -4.23 2.85
C SER A 163 30.47 -4.08 4.35
N GLU A 164 31.17 -3.11 4.97
CA GLU A 164 30.82 -2.55 6.28
C GLU A 164 29.45 -1.86 6.17
N GLY A 165 28.39 -2.64 6.01
CA GLY A 165 27.03 -2.21 6.29
C GLY A 165 26.78 -2.31 7.79
N GLU A 166 25.97 -1.39 8.33
CA GLU A 166 25.49 -1.46 9.71
C GLU A 166 25.02 -2.89 10.05
N THR A 167 25.57 -3.48 11.11
CA THR A 167 25.05 -4.71 11.71
C THR A 167 23.63 -4.44 12.19
N GLY A 168 22.66 -4.85 11.38
CA GLY A 168 21.26 -4.69 11.70
C GLY A 168 20.69 -5.88 12.48
N GLU A 169 19.69 -5.61 13.32
CA GLU A 169 19.00 -6.60 14.15
C GLU A 169 17.91 -7.36 13.37
N GLU A 170 17.79 -7.19 12.05
CA GLU A 170 16.67 -7.77 11.29
C GLU A 170 16.76 -9.29 11.20
N VAL A 171 17.99 -9.84 11.18
CA VAL A 171 18.20 -11.29 11.12
C VAL A 171 17.75 -11.99 12.41
N THR A 172 17.84 -11.32 13.57
CA THR A 172 17.40 -11.90 14.85
C THR A 172 15.88 -11.87 15.02
N LYS A 173 15.19 -11.01 14.25
CA LYS A 173 13.73 -10.89 14.24
C LYS A 173 13.03 -11.85 13.28
N ARG A 174 13.80 -12.64 12.50
CA ARG A 174 13.23 -13.65 11.61
C ARG A 174 12.65 -14.81 12.40
N GLY A 175 11.41 -15.16 12.09
CA GLY A 175 10.81 -16.40 12.59
C GLY A 175 11.57 -17.64 12.10
N GLU A 176 11.42 -18.75 12.82
CA GLU A 176 12.09 -20.03 12.53
C GLU A 176 11.83 -20.53 11.09
N TYR A 177 10.64 -20.25 10.55
CA TYR A 177 10.22 -20.67 9.20
C TYR A 177 10.29 -19.54 8.16
N PHE A 178 10.88 -18.39 8.48
CA PHE A 178 10.89 -17.24 7.58
C PHE A 178 11.59 -17.55 6.24
N GLY A 179 10.89 -17.30 5.13
CA GLY A 179 11.37 -17.58 3.77
C GLY A 179 11.22 -19.03 3.32
N HIS A 180 10.72 -19.94 4.17
CA HIS A 180 10.36 -21.29 3.73
C HIS A 180 9.07 -21.23 2.91
N PRO A 181 8.93 -22.07 1.86
CA PRO A 181 7.66 -22.17 1.15
C PRO A 181 6.56 -22.70 2.09
N VAL A 182 5.36 -22.15 1.94
CA VAL A 182 4.19 -22.56 2.74
C VAL A 182 3.88 -24.04 2.46
N GLY A 183 3.54 -24.79 3.52
CA GLY A 183 3.23 -26.22 3.45
C GLY A 183 4.45 -27.13 3.30
N LYS A 184 5.68 -26.61 3.41
CA LYS A 184 6.89 -27.44 3.33
C LYS A 184 6.91 -28.51 4.42
N ASN A 185 6.93 -29.77 4.01
CA ASN A 185 6.91 -30.97 4.88
C ASN A 185 5.63 -31.15 5.72
N ASP A 186 4.55 -30.42 5.42
CA ASP A 186 3.25 -30.66 6.04
C ASP A 186 2.55 -31.82 5.30
N PRO A 187 2.21 -32.94 5.96
CA PRO A 187 1.53 -34.05 5.30
C PRO A 187 0.09 -33.74 4.87
N ASP A 188 -0.51 -32.67 5.42
CA ASP A 188 -1.90 -32.27 5.11
C ASP A 188 -1.97 -31.24 3.96
N ALA A 189 -0.85 -30.63 3.58
CA ALA A 189 -0.77 -29.64 2.51
C ALA A 189 -0.10 -30.22 1.25
N GLU A 190 -0.82 -30.23 0.13
CA GLU A 190 -0.22 -30.61 -1.15
C GLU A 190 0.81 -29.56 -1.58
N PRO A 191 2.05 -29.98 -1.92
CA PRO A 191 3.09 -29.03 -2.30
C PRO A 191 2.83 -28.46 -3.70
N VAL A 192 3.19 -27.20 -3.90
CA VAL A 192 2.97 -26.51 -5.17
C VAL A 192 3.81 -27.15 -6.27
N LEU A 193 3.17 -27.72 -7.28
CA LEU A 193 3.84 -28.22 -8.47
C LEU A 193 4.40 -27.05 -9.29
N ILE A 194 5.70 -27.10 -9.60
CA ILE A 194 6.40 -26.09 -10.40
C ILE A 194 6.48 -26.55 -11.86
N CYS A 195 7.06 -27.73 -12.08
CA CYS A 195 7.20 -28.33 -13.40
C CYS A 195 7.32 -29.85 -13.32
N LYS A 196 7.15 -30.53 -14.45
CA LYS A 196 7.36 -31.97 -14.58
C LYS A 196 8.52 -32.22 -15.52
N ILE A 197 9.41 -33.12 -15.15
CA ILE A 197 10.60 -33.45 -15.94
C ILE A 197 10.68 -34.94 -16.21
N ARG A 198 11.28 -35.31 -17.35
CA ARG A 198 11.52 -36.70 -17.76
C ARG A 198 13.01 -37.03 -17.73
N LYS A 199 13.34 -38.32 -17.87
CA LYS A 199 14.71 -38.83 -17.95
C LYS A 199 15.61 -37.96 -18.83
N GLY A 200 16.73 -37.50 -18.27
CA GLY A 200 17.73 -36.70 -18.97
C GLY A 200 17.47 -35.20 -18.97
N GLN A 201 16.34 -34.74 -18.43
CA GLN A 201 16.11 -33.32 -18.17
C GLN A 201 16.57 -32.95 -16.77
N GLU A 202 17.15 -31.75 -16.67
CA GLU A 202 17.60 -31.10 -15.46
C GLU A 202 17.11 -29.65 -15.39
N LEU A 203 16.83 -29.22 -14.17
CA LEU A 203 16.55 -27.84 -13.81
C LEU A 203 17.52 -27.44 -12.70
N LYS A 204 18.51 -26.63 -13.06
CA LYS A 204 19.54 -26.10 -12.17
C LYS A 204 19.38 -24.61 -12.06
N LEU A 205 18.98 -24.20 -10.87
CA LEU A 205 18.80 -22.82 -10.48
C LEU A 205 19.72 -22.57 -9.29
N PRO A 206 20.89 -21.92 -9.50
CA PRO A 206 21.86 -21.69 -8.46
C PRO A 206 21.29 -20.82 -7.34
N VAL A 207 22.06 -20.68 -6.27
CA VAL A 207 21.75 -20.09 -4.96
C VAL A 207 21.23 -18.63 -5.02
N SER A 208 21.14 -18.01 -6.19
CA SER A 208 20.87 -16.59 -6.36
C SER A 208 19.39 -16.22 -6.53
N ARG A 209 18.43 -17.13 -6.26
CA ARG A 209 17.02 -16.69 -6.24
C ARG A 209 16.82 -15.71 -5.10
N LYS A 210 16.60 -14.44 -5.44
CA LYS A 210 16.42 -13.38 -4.45
C LYS A 210 14.93 -13.24 -4.16
N SER A 211 14.56 -13.65 -2.96
CA SER A 211 13.26 -13.29 -2.41
C SER A 211 13.37 -11.92 -1.79
N ARG A 212 12.46 -11.02 -2.18
CA ARG A 212 12.46 -9.63 -1.76
C ARG A 212 11.13 -9.31 -1.07
N GLN A 213 11.21 -8.41 -0.11
CA GLN A 213 10.03 -7.76 0.45
C GLN A 213 9.41 -6.86 -0.62
N GLY A 214 8.10 -6.93 -0.74
CA GLY A 214 7.31 -6.08 -1.61
C GLY A 214 5.87 -5.94 -1.11
N ILE A 215 5.11 -5.09 -1.79
CA ILE A 215 3.68 -4.86 -1.52
C ILE A 215 2.84 -5.32 -2.71
N ALA A 216 1.62 -5.76 -2.44
CA ALA A 216 0.71 -6.23 -3.49
C ALA A 216 0.34 -5.15 -4.53
N LYS A 217 0.46 -3.86 -4.19
CA LYS A 217 0.33 -2.76 -5.17
C LYS A 217 1.39 -2.80 -6.28
N GLU A 218 2.58 -3.31 -6.01
CA GLU A 218 3.63 -3.45 -7.03
C GLU A 218 3.38 -4.69 -7.89
N HIS A 219 3.03 -5.82 -7.27
CA HIS A 219 2.64 -7.05 -7.97
C HIS A 219 1.80 -7.95 -7.06
N ALA A 220 0.77 -8.59 -7.62
CA ALA A 220 -0.18 -9.43 -6.85
C ALA A 220 0.47 -10.61 -6.09
N LYS A 221 1.67 -11.03 -6.50
CA LYS A 221 2.46 -12.10 -5.82
C LYS A 221 2.79 -11.80 -4.36
N TRP A 222 2.75 -10.53 -3.96
CA TRP A 222 2.99 -10.09 -2.58
C TRP A 222 1.70 -9.92 -1.77
N SER A 223 0.54 -10.36 -2.27
CA SER A 223 -0.69 -10.29 -1.50
C SER A 223 -0.74 -11.45 -0.50
N PRO A 224 -0.87 -11.20 0.81
CA PRO A 224 -1.03 -12.25 1.81
C PRO A 224 -2.46 -12.79 1.90
N CYS A 225 -3.41 -12.15 1.22
CA CYS A 225 -4.82 -12.52 1.24
C CYS A 225 -5.18 -13.22 -0.07
N SER A 226 -5.89 -14.34 0.04
CA SER A 226 -6.56 -14.97 -1.09
C SER A 226 -7.81 -14.17 -1.45
N ALA A 227 -8.71 -14.02 -0.48
CA ALA A 227 -9.95 -13.26 -0.62
C ALA A 227 -10.28 -12.50 0.65
N VAL A 228 -10.90 -11.32 0.48
CA VAL A 228 -11.51 -10.56 1.57
C VAL A 228 -12.96 -10.27 1.20
N SER A 229 -13.86 -11.03 1.80
CA SER A 229 -15.29 -10.80 1.70
C SER A 229 -15.69 -9.62 2.58
N PHE A 230 -16.67 -8.86 2.11
CA PHE A 230 -17.14 -7.65 2.76
C PHE A 230 -18.61 -7.47 2.44
N GLU A 231 -19.44 -7.42 3.47
CA GLU A 231 -20.87 -7.23 3.36
C GLU A 231 -21.35 -6.30 4.49
N TYR A 232 -22.40 -5.53 4.23
CA TYR A 232 -23.15 -4.77 5.22
C TYR A 232 -24.61 -4.69 4.78
N ASP A 233 -25.52 -4.52 5.73
CA ASP A 233 -26.96 -4.36 5.48
C ASP A 233 -27.57 -5.47 4.58
N PRO A 234 -27.64 -6.73 5.06
CA PRO A 234 -28.11 -7.88 4.28
C PRO A 234 -29.57 -7.74 3.82
N TYR A 235 -30.41 -7.00 4.56
CA TYR A 235 -31.80 -6.74 4.21
C TYR A 235 -31.99 -5.47 3.37
N ASN A 236 -30.91 -4.77 3.01
CA ASN A 236 -30.93 -3.53 2.23
C ASN A 236 -31.90 -2.48 2.82
N LYS A 237 -31.90 -2.32 4.15
CA LYS A 237 -32.70 -1.32 4.88
C LYS A 237 -32.33 0.10 4.45
N LEU A 238 -31.04 0.33 4.16
CA LEU A 238 -30.53 1.63 3.73
C LEU A 238 -30.82 1.91 2.24
N ARG A 239 -31.28 0.91 1.49
CA ARG A 239 -31.58 1.03 0.05
C ARG A 239 -30.39 1.52 -0.78
N HIS A 240 -29.18 1.12 -0.39
CA HIS A 240 -27.97 1.43 -1.15
C HIS A 240 -27.94 0.72 -2.50
N THR A 241 -28.65 -0.40 -2.63
CA THR A 241 -28.82 -1.13 -3.89
C THR A 241 -30.27 -1.16 -4.31
N SER A 242 -30.55 -0.94 -5.58
CA SER A 242 -31.85 -1.25 -6.18
C SER A 242 -31.79 -2.65 -6.78
N TYR A 243 -32.50 -3.61 -6.19
CA TYR A 243 -32.55 -4.96 -6.73
C TYR A 243 -33.15 -4.96 -8.14
N TRP A 244 -32.48 -5.63 -9.05
CA TRP A 244 -33.07 -5.98 -10.34
C TRP A 244 -33.93 -7.22 -10.17
N PHE A 245 -35.15 -7.21 -10.71
CA PHE A 245 -36.03 -8.37 -10.66
C PHE A 245 -36.97 -8.37 -11.87
N GLU A 246 -37.48 -9.54 -12.24
CA GLU A 246 -38.49 -9.67 -13.29
C GLU A 246 -39.90 -9.78 -12.71
N GLN A 247 -40.07 -10.57 -11.65
CA GLN A 247 -41.37 -10.86 -11.04
C GLN A 247 -41.41 -10.37 -9.61
N ASP A 248 -40.49 -10.85 -8.77
CA ASP A 248 -40.47 -10.52 -7.35
C ASP A 248 -39.04 -10.54 -6.80
N ALA A 249 -38.64 -9.41 -6.21
CA ALA A 249 -37.29 -9.19 -5.72
C ALA A 249 -36.90 -10.13 -4.58
N GLN A 250 -37.84 -10.48 -3.67
CA GLN A 250 -37.55 -11.33 -2.52
C GLN A 250 -37.36 -12.80 -2.92
N SER A 251 -38.08 -13.26 -3.94
CA SER A 251 -37.93 -14.62 -4.46
C SER A 251 -36.66 -14.81 -5.32
N GLU A 252 -36.24 -13.79 -6.05
CA GLU A 252 -35.11 -13.86 -6.99
C GLU A 252 -33.76 -13.66 -6.30
N TRP A 253 -33.70 -12.87 -5.22
CA TRP A 253 -32.47 -12.61 -4.48
C TRP A 253 -32.42 -13.39 -3.17
N PRO A 254 -31.56 -14.43 -3.06
CA PRO A 254 -31.42 -15.16 -1.82
C PRO A 254 -30.79 -14.27 -0.74
N LEU A 255 -31.29 -14.42 0.49
CA LEU A 255 -30.71 -13.77 1.66
C LEU A 255 -29.34 -14.37 1.99
N SER A 256 -28.42 -13.51 2.41
CA SER A 256 -27.08 -13.94 2.86
C SER A 256 -27.13 -14.62 4.23
N GLU A 257 -26.08 -15.35 4.58
CA GLU A 257 -25.92 -15.95 5.92
C GLU A 257 -25.92 -14.88 7.04
N ASN A 258 -25.51 -13.66 6.70
CA ASN A 258 -25.46 -12.52 7.62
C ASN A 258 -26.85 -11.98 7.99
N ALA A 259 -27.90 -12.30 7.21
CA ALA A 259 -29.27 -11.90 7.49
C ALA A 259 -29.81 -12.50 8.82
N ALA A 260 -29.24 -13.61 9.29
CA ALA A 260 -29.66 -14.24 10.55
C ALA A 260 -29.33 -13.40 11.80
N GLU A 261 -28.40 -12.44 11.71
CA GLU A 261 -27.98 -11.60 12.84
C GLU A 261 -28.68 -10.24 12.90
N GLU A 262 -29.48 -9.91 11.89
CA GLU A 262 -30.24 -8.68 11.84
C GLU A 262 -31.73 -8.96 11.84
N ASP A 263 -32.48 -8.05 12.46
CA ASP A 263 -33.93 -8.14 12.43
C ASP A 263 -34.44 -7.83 11.02
N MET A 264 -35.37 -8.64 10.53
CA MET A 264 -36.03 -8.39 9.26
C MET A 264 -36.75 -7.03 9.33
N PRO A 265 -36.60 -6.15 8.31
CA PRO A 265 -37.32 -4.88 8.29
C PRO A 265 -38.82 -5.16 8.30
N ARG A 266 -39.57 -4.37 9.09
CA ARG A 266 -41.02 -4.46 9.07
C ARG A 266 -41.58 -3.59 7.95
N ASP A 267 -42.55 -4.10 7.21
CA ASP A 267 -43.15 -3.39 6.08
C ASP A 267 -43.89 -2.09 6.49
N ASP A 268 -44.26 -1.96 7.76
CA ASP A 268 -44.93 -0.78 8.32
C ASP A 268 -43.97 0.34 8.76
N GLU A 269 -42.66 0.05 8.85
CA GLU A 269 -41.67 1.05 9.25
C GLU A 269 -41.34 2.02 8.12
N MET A 270 -41.37 3.32 8.43
CA MET A 270 -40.96 4.35 7.48
C MET A 270 -39.46 4.27 7.23
N PHE A 271 -39.05 4.51 5.99
CA PHE A 271 -37.63 4.54 5.61
C PHE A 271 -36.88 5.62 6.38
N ASP A 272 -35.78 5.22 7.03
CA ASP A 272 -34.90 6.14 7.75
C ASP A 272 -33.85 6.72 6.80
N PHE A 273 -34.02 7.99 6.44
CA PHE A 273 -33.10 8.73 5.57
C PHE A 273 -31.78 9.10 6.25
N ASN A 274 -31.70 9.04 7.58
CA ASN A 274 -30.51 9.40 8.34
C ASN A 274 -29.68 8.18 8.77
N ALA A 275 -30.19 6.97 8.56
CA ALA A 275 -29.48 5.73 8.87
C ALA A 275 -28.16 5.65 8.09
N GLN A 276 -27.09 5.31 8.81
CA GLN A 276 -25.76 5.08 8.24
C GLN A 276 -25.31 3.64 8.50
N PRO A 277 -24.49 3.06 7.61
CA PRO A 277 -23.97 1.72 7.83
C PRO A 277 -22.98 1.74 9.00
N TYR A 278 -23.27 0.97 10.06
CA TYR A 278 -22.44 0.92 11.27
C TYR A 278 -21.90 -0.49 11.58
N LYS A 279 -22.44 -1.53 10.93
CA LYS A 279 -22.10 -2.94 11.15
C LYS A 279 -21.63 -3.55 9.84
N PHE A 280 -20.44 -4.13 9.86
CA PHE A 280 -19.77 -4.72 8.69
C PHE A 280 -19.34 -6.15 8.96
N TYR A 281 -19.59 -7.02 8.01
CA TYR A 281 -19.24 -8.43 8.06
C TYR A 281 -18.00 -8.66 7.19
N PHE A 282 -16.94 -9.17 7.82
CA PHE A 282 -15.67 -9.46 7.15
C PHE A 282 -15.38 -10.96 7.22
N GLU A 283 -14.90 -11.50 6.10
CA GLU A 283 -14.19 -12.77 6.06
C GLU A 283 -12.86 -12.54 5.35
N VAL A 284 -11.76 -12.80 6.06
CA VAL A 284 -10.40 -12.69 5.51
C VAL A 284 -9.83 -14.10 5.41
N GLU A 285 -9.47 -14.48 4.19
CA GLU A 285 -8.79 -15.73 3.86
C GLU A 285 -7.34 -15.43 3.47
N THR A 286 -6.38 -16.13 4.08
CA THR A 286 -4.95 -15.97 3.80
C THR A 286 -4.41 -17.10 2.94
N ASP A 287 -3.32 -16.81 2.23
CA ASP A 287 -2.58 -17.80 1.41
C ASP A 287 -1.62 -18.69 2.23
N GLY A 288 -1.59 -18.49 3.55
CA GLY A 288 -0.70 -19.17 4.50
C GLY A 288 0.68 -18.53 4.65
N SER A 289 1.01 -17.47 3.90
CA SER A 289 2.26 -16.71 4.10
C SER A 289 2.30 -16.00 5.45
N LEU A 290 1.12 -15.56 5.90
CA LEU A 290 0.83 -14.91 7.17
C LEU A 290 -0.45 -15.49 7.77
N GLY A 291 -0.52 -15.49 9.11
CA GLY A 291 -1.74 -15.89 9.80
C GLY A 291 -2.86 -14.85 9.63
N PRO A 292 -4.15 -15.24 9.59
CA PRO A 292 -5.26 -14.31 9.38
C PRO A 292 -5.36 -13.23 10.44
N ARG A 293 -5.06 -13.57 11.71
CA ARG A 293 -4.97 -12.59 12.80
C ARG A 293 -3.85 -11.58 12.57
N GLU A 294 -2.69 -12.04 12.10
CA GLU A 294 -1.53 -11.19 11.86
C GLU A 294 -1.81 -10.21 10.71
N VAL A 295 -2.46 -10.68 9.63
CA VAL A 295 -2.89 -9.85 8.51
C VAL A 295 -3.79 -8.70 8.95
N VAL A 296 -4.82 -8.97 9.75
CA VAL A 296 -5.74 -7.92 10.23
C VAL A 296 -5.00 -6.90 11.12
N MET A 297 -4.15 -7.38 12.03
CA MET A 297 -3.37 -6.52 12.93
C MET A 297 -2.36 -5.66 12.17
N GLN A 298 -1.62 -6.25 11.23
CA GLN A 298 -0.68 -5.52 10.38
C GLN A 298 -1.39 -4.51 9.48
N GLY A 299 -2.59 -4.86 8.99
CA GLY A 299 -3.42 -3.94 8.22
C GLY A 299 -3.80 -2.68 9.02
N LEU A 300 -4.16 -2.83 10.29
CA LEU A 300 -4.45 -1.70 11.18
C LEU A 300 -3.20 -0.85 11.46
N THR A 301 -2.08 -1.50 11.77
CA THR A 301 -0.79 -0.81 12.00
C THR A 301 -0.36 -0.01 10.78
N GLU A 302 -0.48 -0.59 9.58
CA GLU A 302 -0.08 0.09 8.35
C GLU A 302 -0.99 1.28 8.00
N LEU A 303 -2.29 1.19 8.30
CA LEU A 303 -3.20 2.32 8.18
C LEU A 303 -2.81 3.44 9.16
N GLN A 304 -2.47 3.10 10.40
CA GLN A 304 -1.98 4.06 11.40
C GLN A 304 -0.66 4.71 10.96
N ASN A 305 0.28 3.92 10.43
CA ASN A 305 1.57 4.41 9.93
C ASN A 305 1.39 5.42 8.80
N LYS A 306 0.47 5.17 7.87
CA LYS A 306 0.15 6.11 6.78
C LYS A 306 -0.41 7.42 7.30
N LEU A 307 -1.35 7.36 8.26
CA LEU A 307 -1.88 8.56 8.89
C LEU A 307 -0.78 9.34 9.62
N ALA A 308 0.06 8.65 10.39
CA ALA A 308 1.17 9.25 11.11
C ALA A 308 2.18 9.94 10.17
N LYS A 309 2.48 9.34 9.01
CA LYS A 309 3.34 9.94 7.98
C LYS A 309 2.77 11.25 7.45
N ILE A 310 1.45 11.34 7.23
CA ILE A 310 0.78 12.57 6.79
C ILE A 310 0.87 13.65 7.89
N VAL A 311 0.55 13.29 9.13
CA VAL A 311 0.65 14.22 10.28
C VAL A 311 2.08 14.74 10.45
N LEU A 312 3.08 13.86 10.30
CA LEU A 312 4.49 14.25 10.36
C LEU A 312 4.87 15.19 9.21
N ALA A 313 4.40 14.92 7.99
CA ALA A 313 4.65 15.77 6.83
C ALA A 313 4.04 17.17 7.01
N LEU A 314 2.81 17.26 7.54
CA LEU A 314 2.15 18.52 7.83
C LEU A 314 2.87 19.32 8.92
N LYS A 315 3.36 18.67 9.97
CA LYS A 315 4.16 19.34 11.01
C LYS A 315 5.49 19.88 10.48
N LYS A 316 6.12 19.20 9.51
CA LYS A 316 7.38 19.66 8.90
C LYS A 316 7.19 20.88 7.99
N THR A 317 5.99 21.12 7.48
CA THR A 317 5.67 22.34 6.72
C THR A 317 5.43 23.58 7.59
N ASP A 318 5.32 23.43 8.91
CA ASP A 318 5.30 24.53 9.87
C ASP A 318 6.65 24.62 10.61
N PRO A 319 7.71 25.10 9.93
CA PRO A 319 8.40 26.30 10.41
C PRO A 319 9.02 27.16 9.29
N ASP A 320 8.63 28.44 9.21
CA ASP A 320 9.27 29.62 8.55
C ASP A 320 8.32 30.58 7.78
N MET A 321 7.05 30.71 8.18
CA MET A 321 6.20 31.81 7.67
C MET A 321 5.57 32.74 8.71
N ILE A 322 5.94 32.66 10.00
CA ILE A 322 5.53 33.66 11.00
C ILE A 322 6.60 33.80 12.09
N THR A 323 7.64 34.60 11.84
CA THR A 323 8.24 35.55 12.80
C THR A 323 9.26 36.39 12.03
N GLY A 324 8.87 37.62 11.69
CA GLY A 324 9.83 38.62 11.25
C GLY A 324 10.64 39.11 12.44
N GLU A 325 11.76 38.45 12.73
CA GLU A 325 12.83 39.04 13.54
C GLU A 325 14.17 38.82 12.85
N ARG A 326 14.73 39.95 12.43
CA ARG A 326 16.05 40.10 11.83
C ARG A 326 17.09 39.93 12.93
N ALA A 327 17.80 38.81 12.93
CA ALA A 327 19.02 38.63 13.72
C ALA A 327 20.24 38.91 12.84
N ASP A 328 20.63 40.17 12.79
CA ASP A 328 22.01 40.57 12.48
C ASP A 328 22.89 40.11 13.64
N GLU A 329 23.74 39.10 13.49
CA GLU A 329 24.98 38.95 14.28
C GLU A 329 25.89 37.86 13.71
N ALA A 330 27.05 38.29 13.19
CA ALA A 330 28.14 37.42 12.74
C ALA A 330 28.94 36.90 13.96
N PRO A 331 29.45 35.66 13.95
CA PRO A 331 30.37 35.20 14.98
C PRO A 331 31.79 35.75 14.72
N PRO A 332 32.55 36.11 15.77
CA PRO A 332 33.93 36.59 15.62
C PRO A 332 34.89 35.44 15.32
N ALA A 333 35.96 35.79 14.59
CA ALA A 333 37.03 34.89 14.18
C ALA A 333 37.95 34.52 15.36
N ASP A 334 38.26 33.23 15.49
CA ASP A 334 39.42 32.75 16.25
C ASP A 334 40.44 32.10 15.30
N HIS A 335 41.61 32.70 15.30
CA HIS A 335 42.84 32.27 14.66
C HIS A 335 43.45 31.08 15.45
N TRP A 336 44.25 30.22 14.80
CA TRP A 336 45.57 29.73 15.25
C TRP A 336 45.97 28.44 14.53
N GLY A 337 47.17 28.44 13.93
CA GLY A 337 48.02 27.24 13.89
C GLY A 337 48.43 26.68 12.53
N GLY A 338 49.04 27.48 11.65
CA GLY A 338 49.86 26.95 10.55
C GLY A 338 51.24 26.49 11.06
N ALA A 339 51.64 25.27 10.69
CA ALA A 339 52.99 24.75 10.89
C ALA A 339 53.88 24.96 9.63
N PRO A 340 55.21 25.06 9.78
CA PRO A 340 56.06 25.86 8.90
C PRO A 340 56.97 25.02 7.97
N GLY A 341 57.47 25.64 6.90
CA GLY A 341 58.70 25.17 6.24
C GLY A 341 58.95 25.79 4.85
N PRO A 342 60.19 26.12 4.47
CA PRO A 342 60.48 27.44 3.90
C PRO A 342 61.21 27.46 2.54
N SER A 343 61.18 28.66 1.94
CA SER A 343 62.23 29.34 1.16
C SER A 343 62.72 28.78 -0.19
N GLY A 344 62.53 29.60 -1.23
CA GLY A 344 63.28 29.56 -2.50
C GLY A 344 62.84 30.66 -3.48
N PRO A 345 63.66 31.67 -3.82
CA PRO A 345 63.24 32.92 -4.47
C PRO A 345 63.61 33.05 -5.96
N GLY A 346 62.95 34.00 -6.64
CA GLY A 346 63.40 34.63 -7.89
C GLY A 346 62.86 33.98 -9.17
N GLY A 347 62.36 34.67 -10.17
CA GLY A 347 62.43 36.09 -10.52
C GLY A 347 62.62 36.19 -12.03
N GLY A 348 61.75 36.96 -12.70
CA GLY A 348 61.79 37.25 -14.14
C GLY A 348 60.68 36.53 -14.92
N GLY A 349 59.75 37.20 -15.62
CA GLY A 349 59.58 38.60 -15.94
C GLY A 349 58.80 38.72 -17.26
N GLY A 350 57.67 39.46 -17.25
CA GLY A 350 56.97 40.15 -18.36
C GLY A 350 56.64 39.35 -19.64
N TRP A 351 55.47 39.47 -20.28
CA TRP A 351 54.97 40.70 -20.91
C TRP A 351 53.47 40.57 -21.27
N GLY A 352 52.73 41.68 -21.11
CA GLY A 352 51.41 41.96 -21.69
C GLY A 352 50.23 41.52 -20.82
N GLY A 353 49.55 42.36 -20.03
CA GLY A 353 49.11 43.74 -20.24
C GLY A 353 47.69 43.70 -20.81
N GLY A 354 46.64 44.25 -20.21
CA GLY A 354 46.40 44.85 -18.90
C GLY A 354 44.88 45.13 -18.78
N THR A 355 44.36 45.09 -17.55
CA THR A 355 43.30 45.93 -16.94
C THR A 355 42.07 46.33 -17.77
N GLY A 356 40.84 46.27 -17.28
CA GLY A 356 40.39 46.21 -15.89
C GLY A 356 38.85 46.25 -15.83
N GLY A 357 38.31 45.97 -14.66
CA GLY A 357 36.86 45.99 -14.40
C GLY A 357 36.29 47.40 -14.22
N ASN A 358 34.96 47.50 -14.11
CA ASN A 358 34.31 47.88 -12.86
C ASN A 358 32.77 47.78 -12.96
N THR A 359 32.20 47.30 -11.86
CA THR A 359 30.89 47.51 -11.22
C THR A 359 29.73 48.32 -11.87
N SER A 360 28.55 47.71 -11.71
CA SER A 360 27.27 48.24 -11.14
C SER A 360 26.42 49.28 -11.90
N THR A 361 25.12 49.01 -12.03
CA THR A 361 24.02 49.75 -11.34
C THR A 361 22.70 49.77 -12.12
N TRP A 362 21.69 49.10 -11.53
CA TRP A 362 20.25 49.43 -11.39
C TRP A 362 19.34 49.78 -12.59
N GLY A 363 18.14 49.16 -12.58
CA GLY A 363 16.89 49.93 -12.72
C GLY A 363 15.79 49.39 -13.64
N ALA A 364 14.84 48.67 -13.03
CA ALA A 364 13.38 48.71 -13.24
C ALA A 364 12.74 48.53 -14.65
N SER A 365 11.82 47.55 -14.74
CA SER A 365 10.67 47.47 -15.66
C SER A 365 9.61 48.56 -15.35
N PRO A 366 8.49 48.79 -16.11
CA PRO A 366 7.86 47.96 -17.16
C PRO A 366 7.26 48.72 -18.39
N GLY A 367 6.76 48.01 -19.40
CA GLY A 367 5.88 48.61 -20.42
C GLY A 367 5.47 47.75 -21.63
N ARG A 368 4.26 47.19 -21.56
CA ARG A 368 3.26 46.85 -22.62
C ARG A 368 3.71 46.52 -24.07
N GLY A 369 3.20 45.41 -24.60
CA GLY A 369 3.06 45.23 -26.06
C GLY A 369 2.65 43.82 -26.52
N ASN A 370 1.38 43.68 -26.88
CA ASN A 370 0.66 42.52 -27.42
C ASN A 370 1.21 42.00 -28.77
N THR A 371 1.24 40.67 -29.02
CA THR A 371 0.52 39.94 -30.11
C THR A 371 1.12 38.56 -30.47
N GLY A 372 0.22 37.56 -30.58
CA GLY A 372 0.28 36.36 -31.45
C GLY A 372 1.18 35.20 -30.99
N GLY A 373 0.73 33.97 -30.78
CA GLY A 373 -0.46 33.24 -31.23
C GLY A 373 -0.02 31.83 -31.63
N TRP A 374 -0.20 30.84 -30.76
CA TRP A 374 0.02 29.42 -31.07
C TRP A 374 -1.17 28.60 -30.54
N GLY A 375 -1.83 27.91 -31.46
CA GLY A 375 -3.06 27.17 -31.23
C GLY A 375 -2.87 25.87 -30.46
N GLY A 376 -3.76 25.62 -29.51
CA GLY A 376 -3.95 24.33 -28.86
C GLY A 376 -5.02 23.52 -29.59
N GLY A 377 -4.65 22.34 -30.07
CA GLY A 377 -5.60 21.32 -30.53
C GLY A 377 -6.06 20.46 -29.35
N GLY A 378 -7.28 20.72 -28.87
CA GLY A 378 -7.97 19.84 -27.92
C GLY A 378 -8.80 18.80 -28.68
N GLY A 379 -8.46 17.51 -28.52
CA GLY A 379 -9.23 16.39 -29.02
C GLY A 379 -10.48 16.15 -28.18
N GLY A 380 -11.64 16.49 -28.72
CA GLY A 380 -12.95 16.22 -28.14
C GLY A 380 -13.36 14.75 -28.34
N TRP A 381 -13.82 14.13 -27.26
CA TRP A 381 -14.43 12.81 -27.24
C TRP A 381 -15.83 12.93 -27.82
N SER A 382 -16.12 12.16 -28.87
CA SER A 382 -17.46 12.07 -29.48
C SER A 382 -18.01 10.67 -29.28
N SER A 383 -19.26 10.61 -28.81
CA SER A 383 -20.06 9.39 -28.61
C SER A 383 -20.33 8.69 -29.96
N PRO A 384 -20.40 7.35 -30.03
CA PRO A 384 -20.79 6.68 -31.25
C PRO A 384 -22.32 6.71 -31.43
N SER A 385 -22.73 7.14 -32.62
CA SER A 385 -24.08 7.02 -33.12
C SER A 385 -24.44 5.57 -33.44
N GLN A 386 -25.69 5.27 -33.11
CA GLN A 386 -26.47 4.09 -33.43
C GLN A 386 -26.44 3.78 -34.94
N SER A 387 -25.96 2.61 -35.34
CA SER A 387 -26.26 2.05 -36.65
C SER A 387 -26.18 0.51 -36.66
N GLY A 388 -27.21 -0.09 -37.26
CA GLY A 388 -27.06 -1.33 -38.04
C GLY A 388 -27.16 -2.65 -37.29
N ALA A 389 -28.39 -3.15 -37.15
CA ALA A 389 -28.66 -4.56 -36.92
C ALA A 389 -28.05 -5.43 -38.04
N ALA A 390 -27.31 -6.47 -37.66
CA ALA A 390 -27.01 -7.63 -38.49
C ALA A 390 -26.81 -8.84 -37.56
N GLY A 391 -27.86 -9.67 -37.43
CA GLY A 391 -27.74 -10.97 -36.78
C GLY A 391 -27.14 -12.00 -37.73
N TRP A 392 -26.57 -13.07 -37.17
CA TRP A 392 -26.68 -14.45 -37.67
C TRP A 392 -26.51 -15.43 -36.51
N ASN A 393 -27.29 -16.51 -36.61
CA ASN A 393 -27.41 -17.65 -35.71
C ASN A 393 -26.17 -18.57 -35.71
N VAL A 394 -26.16 -19.43 -34.69
CA VAL A 394 -25.72 -20.85 -34.61
C VAL A 394 -25.07 -21.43 -35.87
#